data_AF-A0A817B9Q1-F1
#
_entry.id   AF-A0A817B9Q1-F1
#
_cell.length_a   1.000
_cell.length_b   1.000
_cell.length_c   1.000
_cell.angle_alpha   90.00
_cell.angle_beta   90.00
_cell.angle_gamma   90.00
#
_symmetry.space_group_name_H-M   'P 1'
#
loop_
_entity.id
_entity.type
_entity.pdbx_description
1 polymer ?
#
loop_
_entity_poly.entity_id
_entity_poly.type
_entity_poly.pdbx_seq_one_letter_code
_entity_poly.pdbx_strand_id
1 'polypeptide(L)' 'MIRSIELTFPIRTSSDLRNLIMKLLRGHPTDRLPLKDVAQYVWILKNADIAAIEDNYVKRKKILNREN' A
#
# COMPACT_ATOMS: atom_id res chain seq x y z
N MET A 1 20.65 -7.35 -8.43
CA MET A 1 20.35 -6.15 -7.61
C MET A 1 19.90 -5.04 -8.54
N ILE A 2 18.70 -4.48 -8.32
CA ILE A 2 18.28 -3.24 -8.99
C ILE A 2 19.00 -2.09 -8.26
N ARG A 3 19.87 -1.36 -8.96
CA ARG A 3 20.77 -0.36 -8.35
C ARG A 3 20.12 1.02 -8.20
N SER A 4 19.17 1.36 -9.08
CA SER A 4 18.38 2.59 -8.99
C SER A 4 16.98 2.32 -9.55
N ILE A 5 15.98 2.99 -8.99
CA ILE A 5 14.62 3.01 -9.52
C ILE A 5 14.35 4.45 -9.96
N GLU A 6 14.18 4.65 -11.26
CA GLU A 6 13.72 5.91 -11.82
C GLU A 6 12.20 5.88 -11.91
N LEU A 7 11.55 6.84 -11.24
CA LEU A 7 10.09 6.95 -11.21
C LEU A 7 9.67 8.20 -11.97
N THR A 8 8.90 8.01 -13.04
CA THR A 8 8.24 9.10 -13.75
C THR A 8 6.79 9.16 -13.32
N PHE A 9 6.37 10.32 -12.80
CA PHE A 9 5.01 10.54 -12.33
C PHE A 9 4.23 11.44 -13.29
N PRO A 10 2.98 11.08 -13.65
CA PRO A 10 2.09 11.97 -14.40
C PRO A 10 1.93 13.35 -13.74
N ILE A 11 1.68 14.37 -14.55
CA ILE A 11 1.52 15.78 -14.10
C ILE A 11 0.45 15.89 -12.99
N ARG A 12 -0.64 15.14 -13.11
CA ARG A 12 -1.78 15.21 -12.17
C ARG A 12 -1.63 14.31 -10.94
N THR A 13 -0.49 13.66 -10.72
CA THR A 13 -0.28 12.85 -9.52
C THR A 13 -0.10 13.76 -8.31
N SER A 14 -1.00 13.64 -7.33
CA SER A 14 -0.95 14.41 -6.09
C SER A 14 0.33 14.15 -5.30
N SER A 15 0.77 15.14 -4.52
CA SER A 15 1.95 15.04 -3.65
C SER A 15 1.86 13.86 -2.69
N ASP A 16 0.69 13.64 -2.09
CA ASP A 16 0.44 12.57 -1.13
C ASP A 16 0.63 11.19 -1.79
N LEU A 17 0.16 11.03 -3.04
CA LEU A 17 0.31 9.79 -3.80
C LEU A 17 1.78 9.57 -4.23
N ARG A 18 2.44 10.62 -4.72
CA ARG A 18 3.88 10.56 -5.08
C ARG A 18 4.71 10.14 -3.87
N ASN A 19 4.45 10.71 -2.71
CA ASN A 19 5.18 10.39 -1.48
C ASN A 19 5.02 8.91 -1.10
N LEU A 20 3.79 8.40 -1.11
CA LEU A 20 3.50 7.00 -0.83
C LEU A 20 4.23 6.06 -1.81
N ILE A 21 4.11 6.31 -3.12
CA ILE A 21 4.74 5.47 -4.16
C ILE A 21 6.26 5.46 -4.02
N MET A 22 6.89 6.60 -3.77
CA MET A 22 8.36 6.68 -3.58
C MET A 22 8.85 5.88 -2.37
N LYS A 23 8.01 5.63 -1.37
CA LYS A 23 8.38 4.81 -0.21
C LYS A 23 8.08 3.33 -0.41
N LEU A 24 7.11 2.99 -1.24
CA LEU A 24 6.83 1.61 -1.64
C LEU A 24 7.88 1.09 -2.64
N LEU A 25 8.28 1.91 -3.60
CA LEU A 25 9.17 1.55 -4.69
C LEU A 25 10.62 1.97 -4.41
N ARG A 26 11.21 1.41 -3.35
CA ARG A 26 12.65 1.57 -3.04
C ARG A 26 13.48 0.41 -3.60
N GLY A 27 14.70 0.75 -4.04
CA GLY A 27 15.64 -0.20 -4.65
C GLY A 27 16.02 -1.34 -3.71
N HIS A 28 16.36 -1.01 -2.46
CA HIS A 28 16.57 -2.00 -1.40
C HIS A 28 15.23 -2.38 -0.74
N PRO A 29 14.91 -3.69 -0.63
CA PRO A 29 13.65 -4.15 -0.04
C PRO A 29 13.44 -3.71 1.41
N THR A 30 14.51 -3.62 2.20
CA THR A 30 14.47 -3.20 3.62
C THR A 30 14.10 -1.74 3.81
N ASP A 31 14.30 -0.92 2.79
CA ASP A 31 13.99 0.51 2.82
C ASP A 31 12.54 0.77 2.40
N ARG A 32 11.84 -0.27 1.90
CA ARG A 32 10.44 -0.15 1.50
C ARG A 32 9.56 0.01 2.72
N LEU A 33 8.52 0.81 2.55
CA LEU A 33 7.50 1.01 3.57
C LEU A 33 6.85 -0.33 3.97
N PRO A 34 6.89 -0.71 5.26
CA PRO A 34 6.23 -1.92 5.75
C PRO A 34 4.71 -1.83 5.59
N LEU A 35 4.06 -2.96 5.30
CA LEU A 35 2.62 -3.00 5.07
C LEU A 35 1.79 -2.44 6.24
N LYS A 36 2.22 -2.70 7.48
CA LYS A 36 1.61 -2.17 8.70
C LYS A 36 1.54 -0.63 8.73
N ASP A 37 2.49 0.02 8.07
CA ASP A 37 2.62 1.47 8.06
C ASP A 37 1.95 2.09 6.83
N VAL A 38 1.63 1.30 5.79
CA VAL A 38 0.93 1.76 4.57
C VAL A 38 -0.45 2.31 4.90
N ALA A 39 -1.20 1.64 5.79
CA ALA A 39 -2.55 2.02 6.17
C ALA A 39 -2.63 3.42 6.80
N GLN A 40 -1.51 3.91 7.36
CA GLN A 40 -1.44 5.21 8.03
C GLN A 40 -1.13 6.38 7.07
N TYR A 41 -0.89 6.13 5.79
CA TYR A 41 -0.55 7.20 4.84
C TYR A 41 -1.77 8.04 4.49
N VAL A 42 -1.56 9.37 4.45
CA VAL A 42 -2.60 10.37 4.15
C VAL A 42 -3.37 10.03 2.87
N TRP A 43 -2.68 9.59 1.81
CA TRP A 43 -3.38 9.21 0.57
C TRP A 43 -4.31 8.01 0.78
N ILE A 44 -3.87 7.01 1.51
CA ILE A 44 -4.69 5.82 1.83
C ILE A 44 -5.88 6.23 2.68
N LEU A 45 -5.68 7.00 3.76
CA LEU A 45 -6.76 7.47 4.62
C LEU A 45 -7.83 8.29 3.89
N LYS A 46 -7.45 9.03 2.85
CA LYS A 46 -8.37 9.86 2.04
C LYS A 46 -9.12 9.09 0.95
N ASN A 47 -8.55 7.99 0.44
CA ASN A 47 -9.03 7.36 -0.81
C ASN A 47 -9.41 5.88 -0.64
N ALA A 48 -8.93 5.21 0.39
CA ALA A 48 -9.24 3.81 0.63
C ALA A 48 -10.44 3.69 1.57
N ASP A 49 -11.40 2.83 1.19
CA ASP A 49 -12.43 2.37 2.11
C ASP A 49 -11.84 1.25 2.99
N ILE A 50 -11.12 1.67 4.04
CA ILE A 50 -10.44 0.74 4.95
C ILE A 50 -11.43 -0.18 5.66
N ALA A 51 -12.62 0.32 6.02
CA ALA A 51 -13.66 -0.48 6.64
C ALA A 51 -14.13 -1.62 5.72
N ALA A 52 -14.37 -1.32 4.43
CA ALA A 52 -14.72 -2.36 3.46
C ALA A 52 -13.59 -3.38 3.24
N ILE A 53 -12.33 -2.95 3.31
CA ILE A 53 -11.17 -3.86 3.19
C ILE A 53 -11.10 -4.81 4.39
N GLU A 54 -11.26 -4.30 5.60
CA GLU A 54 -11.24 -5.10 6.84
C GLU A 54 -12.40 -6.11 6.88
N ASP A 55 -13.61 -5.69 6.51
CA ASP A 55 -14.77 -6.57 6.41
C ASP A 55 -14.54 -7.74 5.44
N ASN A 56 -13.93 -7.47 4.29
CA ASN A 56 -13.60 -8.49 3.30
C ASN A 56 -12.53 -9.46 3.82
N TYR A 57 -11.54 -8.96 4.58
CA TYR A 57 -10.53 -9.81 5.20
C TYR A 57 -11.16 -10.76 6.23
N VAL A 58 -12.04 -10.25 7.11
CA VAL A 58 -12.74 -11.06 8.10
C VAL A 58 -13.64 -12.10 7.44
N LYS A 59 -14.39 -11.73 6.39
CA LYS A 59 -15.23 -12.67 5.63
C LYS A 59 -14.41 -13.80 5.01
N ARG A 60 -13.30 -13.47 4.32
CA ARG A 60 -12.42 -14.48 3.71
C ARG A 60 -11.80 -15.41 4.74
N LYS A 61 -11.34 -14.89 5.88
CA LYS A 61 -10.76 -15.70 6.95
C LYS A 61 -11.79 -16.68 7.55
N LYS A 62 -13.06 -16.27 7.67
CA LYS A 62 -14.15 -17.16 8.11
C LYS A 62 -14.44 -18.28 7.11
N ILE A 63 -14.36 -18.01 5.81
CA ILE A 63 -14.52 -19.04 4.76
C ILE A 63 -13.39 -20.05 4.86
N LEU A 64 -12.14 -19.57 4.87
CA LEU A 64 -10.94 -20.43 4.93
C LEU A 64 -10.93 -21.35 6.15
N ASN A 65 -11.41 -20.87 7.30
CA ASN A 65 -11.46 -21.64 8.54
C ASN A 65 -12.64 -22.63 8.63
N ARG A 66 -13.60 -22.57 7.71
CA ARG A 66 -14.74 -23.51 7.62
C ARG A 66 -14.48 -24.66 6.63
N GLU A 67 -13.47 -24.51 5.78
CA GLU A 67 -13.06 -25.49 4.77
C GLU A 67 -11.92 -26.41 5.26
N ASN A 68 -11.46 -26.25 6.51
CA ASN A 68 -10.50 -27.11 7.22
C ASN A 68 -11.16 -27.75 8.43
#